data_AF-A0A2V6KA98-F1
#
_entry.id   AF-A0A2V6KA98-F1
#
_cell.length_a   1.000
_cell.length_b   1.000
_cell.length_c   1.000
_cell.angle_alpha   90.00
_cell.angle_beta   90.00
_cell.angle_gamma   90.00
#
_symmetry.space_group_name_H-M   'P 1'
#
loop_
_entity.id
_entity.type
_entity.pdbx_description
1 polymer ?
#
loop_
_entity_poly.entity_id
_entity_poly.type
_entity_poly.pdbx_seq_one_letter_code
_entity_poly.pdbx_strand_id
1 'polypeptide(L)'
;MSKVRVLVGTRKGAFILTSDGARKRWKVSGPHFAGWEIYHMKGSPVHPDRIYASQTSGWFGQIIQRSDDGGKKWNTPGSSPGELKSEDGMLKGESNKFVYDTSPETGKPLTTHQWYDGTQHPWEFKRVWHLEPSLHDPDHVYAGVEDAALFESKDGGKTWHELASLRGSDTGPKWQPGAGGMCLHTILLDPSNPNRISIAISAAGTFRTDDGGK
;
A
#
# COMPACT_ATOMS: atom_id res chain seq x y z
N MET A 1 -5.84 12.59 29.43
CA MET A 1 -5.40 11.17 29.41
C MET A 1 -4.97 10.80 28.01
N SER A 2 -3.83 10.14 27.85
CA SER A 2 -3.39 9.62 26.55
C SER A 2 -4.36 8.54 26.06
N LYS A 3 -4.49 8.41 24.74
CA LYS A 3 -5.30 7.39 24.07
C LYS A 3 -4.37 6.49 23.27
N VAL A 4 -4.74 5.22 23.17
CA VAL A 4 -4.04 4.20 22.38
C VAL A 4 -5.02 3.63 21.36
N ARG A 5 -4.56 3.50 20.11
CA ARG A 5 -5.30 2.85 19.03
C ARG A 5 -4.43 1.74 18.45
N VAL A 6 -5.00 0.55 18.29
CA VAL A 6 -4.40 -0.59 17.60
C VAL A 6 -5.27 -0.90 16.39
N LEU A 7 -4.63 -0.99 15.23
CA LEU A 7 -5.28 -1.30 13.95
C LEU A 7 -5.01 -2.76 13.61
N VAL A 8 -6.06 -3.52 13.30
CA VAL A 8 -5.97 -4.95 13.07
C VAL A 8 -6.59 -5.28 11.71
N GLY A 9 -5.76 -5.70 10.77
CA GLY A 9 -6.19 -6.29 9.50
C GLY A 9 -6.26 -7.81 9.61
N THR A 10 -7.30 -8.42 9.04
CA THR A 10 -7.47 -9.87 9.00
C THR A 10 -7.97 -10.31 7.62
N ARG A 11 -8.03 -11.62 7.37
CA ARG A 11 -8.71 -12.18 6.18
C ARG A 11 -10.25 -12.03 6.20
N LYS A 12 -10.83 -11.47 7.27
CA LYS A 12 -12.28 -11.36 7.47
C LYS A 12 -12.75 -9.91 7.66
N GLY A 13 -11.84 -8.94 7.60
CA GLY A 13 -12.13 -7.53 7.77
C GLY A 13 -11.13 -6.84 8.69
N ALA A 14 -11.37 -5.55 8.92
CA ALA A 14 -10.56 -4.68 9.76
C ALA A 14 -11.23 -4.44 11.12
N PHE A 15 -10.41 -4.27 12.17
CA PHE A 15 -10.87 -3.90 13.50
C PHE A 15 -10.00 -2.77 14.06
N ILE A 16 -10.64 -1.87 14.81
CA ILE A 16 -9.96 -0.80 15.53
C ILE A 16 -10.19 -0.98 17.02
N LEU A 17 -9.11 -1.16 17.75
CA LEU A 17 -9.12 -1.34 19.19
C LEU A 17 -8.62 -0.05 19.84
N THR A 18 -9.39 0.48 20.79
CA THR A 18 -9.04 1.72 21.50
C THR A 18 -9.00 1.51 23.01
N SER A 19 -8.03 2.15 23.66
CA SER A 19 -7.89 2.17 25.12
C SER A 19 -7.34 3.53 25.59
N ASP A 20 -7.38 3.76 26.89
CA ASP A 20 -6.61 4.83 27.52
C ASP A 20 -5.13 4.44 27.67
N GLY A 21 -4.32 5.33 28.22
CA GLY A 21 -2.90 5.08 28.48
C GLY A 21 -2.62 3.87 29.40
N ALA A 22 -3.59 3.42 30.20
CA ALA A 22 -3.42 2.26 31.06
C ALA A 22 -3.55 0.94 30.30
N ARG A 23 -4.17 0.92 29.11
CA ARG A 23 -4.28 -0.24 28.22
C ARG A 23 -4.98 -1.47 28.85
N LYS A 24 -5.77 -1.27 29.91
CA LYS A 24 -6.44 -2.34 30.68
C LYS A 24 -7.81 -2.74 30.12
N ARG A 25 -8.54 -1.79 29.54
CA ARG A 25 -9.87 -2.02 28.95
C ARG A 25 -9.86 -1.54 27.52
N TRP A 26 -10.37 -2.38 26.62
CA TRP A 26 -10.37 -2.10 25.20
C TRP A 26 -11.79 -2.02 24.66
N LYS A 27 -12.06 -0.98 23.87
CA LYS A 27 -13.26 -0.91 23.04
C LYS A 27 -12.87 -1.36 21.63
N VAL A 28 -13.61 -2.33 21.10
CA VAL A 28 -13.43 -2.85 19.74
C VAL A 28 -14.47 -2.22 18.81
N SER A 29 -14.03 -1.77 17.64
CA SER A 29 -14.87 -1.33 16.52
C SER A 29 -14.62 -2.23 15.33
N GLY A 30 -15.69 -2.73 14.71
CA GLY A 30 -15.65 -3.62 13.55
C GLY A 30 -16.62 -4.80 13.67
N PRO A 31 -16.57 -5.76 12.71
CA PRO A 31 -15.68 -5.75 11.55
C PRO A 31 -16.03 -4.61 10.60
N HIS A 32 -15.03 -3.81 10.25
CA HIS A 32 -15.07 -2.94 9.08
C HIS A 32 -14.72 -3.81 7.86
N PHE A 33 -15.38 -3.57 6.71
CA PHE A 33 -15.13 -4.35 5.49
C PHE A 33 -15.31 -5.85 5.68
N ALA A 34 -16.39 -6.27 6.33
CA ALA A 34 -16.65 -7.68 6.63
C ALA A 34 -16.53 -8.57 5.39
N GLY A 35 -15.73 -9.64 5.50
CA GLY A 35 -15.48 -10.59 4.41
C GLY A 35 -14.36 -10.19 3.43
N TRP A 36 -13.77 -8.99 3.58
CA TRP A 36 -12.61 -8.58 2.79
C TRP A 36 -11.31 -8.89 3.52
N GLU A 37 -10.27 -9.19 2.75
CA GLU A 37 -8.93 -9.37 3.29
C GLU A 37 -8.27 -8.01 3.47
N ILE A 38 -7.66 -7.79 4.62
CA ILE A 38 -6.94 -6.56 4.95
C ILE A 38 -5.46 -6.91 5.08
N TYR A 39 -4.66 -6.51 4.10
CA TYR A 39 -3.23 -6.80 4.04
C TYR A 39 -2.44 -5.91 4.99
N HIS A 40 -2.82 -4.64 5.09
CA HIS A 40 -2.17 -3.69 5.97
C HIS A 40 -3.12 -2.59 6.43
N MET A 41 -2.90 -2.09 7.65
CA MET A 41 -3.53 -0.87 8.14
C MET A 41 -2.49 0.00 8.83
N LYS A 42 -2.51 1.30 8.58
CA LYS A 42 -1.57 2.25 9.20
C LYS A 42 -2.23 3.59 9.45
N GLY A 43 -2.00 4.15 10.64
CA GLY A 43 -2.42 5.50 10.99
C GLY A 43 -1.32 6.51 10.64
N SER A 44 -1.71 7.73 10.27
CA SER A 44 -0.74 8.82 10.06
C SER A 44 -0.21 9.33 11.42
N PRO A 45 1.12 9.49 11.56
CA PRO A 45 1.69 10.08 12.77
C PRO A 45 1.44 11.59 12.88
N VAL A 46 1.20 12.27 11.76
CA VAL A 46 0.98 13.73 11.69
C VAL A 46 -0.49 14.12 11.51
N HIS A 47 -1.35 13.16 11.22
CA HIS A 47 -2.81 13.32 11.26
C HIS A 47 -3.43 12.14 12.02
N PRO A 48 -3.52 12.18 13.37
CA PRO A 48 -3.84 11.01 14.20
C PRO A 48 -5.17 10.31 13.92
N ASP A 49 -6.15 11.00 13.31
CA ASP A 49 -7.42 10.41 12.90
C ASP A 49 -7.43 9.85 11.47
N ARG A 50 -6.34 10.07 10.72
CA ARG A 50 -6.17 9.52 9.38
C ARG A 50 -5.65 8.09 9.45
N ILE A 51 -6.37 7.18 8.82
CA ILE A 51 -6.04 5.76 8.75
C ILE A 51 -6.15 5.32 7.29
N TYR A 52 -5.15 4.58 6.83
CA TYR A 52 -5.20 3.87 5.56
C TYR A 52 -5.35 2.37 5.80
N ALA A 53 -6.08 1.70 4.92
CA ALA A 53 -6.21 0.26 4.88
C ALA A 53 -6.05 -0.26 3.45
N SER A 54 -5.20 -1.28 3.29
CA SER A 54 -5.07 -2.05 2.06
C SER A 54 -6.07 -3.21 2.11
N GLN A 55 -7.14 -3.08 1.33
CA GLN A 55 -8.24 -4.03 1.26
C GLN A 55 -8.16 -4.80 -0.07
N THR A 56 -8.36 -6.12 -0.05
CA THR A 56 -8.45 -6.91 -1.29
C THR A 56 -9.55 -7.97 -1.21
N SER A 57 -10.11 -8.32 -2.37
CA SER A 57 -11.03 -9.47 -2.51
C SER A 57 -10.82 -10.16 -3.85
N GLY A 58 -11.21 -11.43 -3.95
CA GLY A 58 -11.12 -12.17 -5.22
C GLY A 58 -12.04 -11.64 -6.33
N TRP A 59 -13.07 -10.85 -5.98
CA TRP A 59 -14.02 -10.31 -6.96
C TRP A 59 -13.66 -8.90 -7.43
N PHE A 60 -13.25 -8.04 -6.49
CA PHE A 60 -12.98 -6.62 -6.77
C PHE A 60 -11.49 -6.27 -6.75
N GLY A 61 -10.61 -7.24 -6.53
CA GLY A 61 -9.17 -6.98 -6.44
C GLY A 61 -8.81 -6.01 -5.32
N GLN A 62 -7.73 -5.25 -5.53
CA GLN A 62 -7.14 -4.35 -4.55
C GLN A 62 -7.84 -2.98 -4.54
N ILE A 63 -8.21 -2.52 -3.33
CA ILE A 63 -8.80 -1.21 -3.07
C ILE A 63 -8.12 -0.60 -1.84
N ILE A 64 -7.68 0.65 -1.93
CA ILE A 64 -7.26 1.43 -0.76
C ILE A 64 -8.48 2.07 -0.13
N GLN A 65 -8.55 1.99 1.19
CA GLN A 65 -9.52 2.69 2.00
C GLN A 65 -8.80 3.73 2.86
N ARG A 66 -9.40 4.90 3.01
CA ARG A 66 -8.96 5.94 3.90
C ARG A 66 -10.10 6.35 4.82
N SER A 67 -9.77 6.60 6.08
CA SER A 67 -10.63 7.28 7.03
C SER A 67 -9.90 8.52 7.53
N ASP A 68 -10.62 9.63 7.70
CA ASP A 68 -10.10 10.87 8.28
C ASP A 68 -10.74 11.18 9.66
N ASP A 69 -11.58 10.28 10.19
CA ASP A 69 -12.34 10.46 11.44
C ASP A 69 -12.12 9.33 12.46
N GLY A 70 -10.95 8.68 12.37
CA GLY A 70 -10.52 7.63 13.28
C GLY A 70 -11.18 6.27 13.01
N GLY A 71 -11.66 6.05 11.79
CA GLY A 71 -12.25 4.80 11.32
C GLY A 71 -13.77 4.71 11.43
N LYS A 72 -14.46 5.83 11.64
CA LYS A 72 -15.94 5.85 11.71
C LYS A 72 -16.53 5.85 10.31
N LYS A 73 -15.95 6.61 9.39
CA LYS A 73 -16.28 6.64 7.97
C LYS A 73 -15.05 6.31 7.14
N TRP A 74 -15.30 5.67 6.01
CA TRP A 74 -14.27 5.24 5.07
C TRP A 74 -14.64 5.66 3.66
N ASN A 75 -13.63 6.01 2.88
CA ASN A 75 -13.74 6.31 1.46
C ASN A 75 -12.57 5.71 0.69
N THR A 76 -12.76 5.48 -0.59
CA THR A 76 -11.70 5.12 -1.54
C THR A 76 -11.08 6.39 -2.11
N PRO A 77 -9.88 6.82 -1.70
CA PRO A 77 -9.28 8.04 -2.23
C PRO A 77 -9.09 7.92 -3.76
N GLY A 78 -9.24 9.03 -4.49
CA GLY A 78 -9.02 9.05 -5.94
C GLY A 78 -10.12 8.41 -6.81
N SER A 79 -11.19 7.91 -6.20
CA SER A 79 -12.37 7.41 -6.91
C SER A 79 -13.63 8.13 -6.43
N SER A 80 -14.43 8.61 -7.37
CA SER A 80 -15.79 9.06 -7.11
C SER A 80 -16.76 7.85 -7.01
N PRO A 81 -17.90 7.96 -6.30
CA PRO A 81 -18.88 6.87 -6.22
C PRO A 81 -19.39 6.36 -7.56
N GLY A 82 -19.36 7.20 -8.60
CA GLY A 82 -19.72 6.83 -9.98
C GLY A 82 -18.62 6.02 -10.68
N GLU A 83 -17.35 6.38 -10.48
CA GLU A 83 -16.21 5.63 -11.04
C GLU A 83 -16.03 4.25 -10.39
N LEU A 84 -16.48 4.11 -9.15
CA LEU A 84 -16.50 2.83 -8.44
C LEU A 84 -17.59 1.89 -8.93
N LYS A 85 -18.46 2.28 -9.87
CA LYS A 85 -19.53 1.41 -10.38
C LYS A 85 -19.37 1.14 -11.87
N SER A 86 -19.55 -0.10 -12.29
CA SER A 86 -19.76 -0.47 -13.69
C SER A 86 -21.13 0.01 -14.17
N GLU A 87 -21.33 -0.04 -15.49
CA GLU A 87 -22.60 0.38 -16.11
C GLU A 87 -23.80 -0.43 -15.59
N ASP A 88 -23.57 -1.67 -15.14
CA ASP A 88 -24.56 -2.55 -14.49
C ASP A 88 -24.75 -2.27 -12.99
N GLY A 89 -24.04 -1.27 -12.43
CA GLY A 89 -24.13 -0.86 -11.03
C GLY A 89 -23.27 -1.66 -10.04
N MET A 90 -22.50 -2.66 -10.50
CA MET A 90 -21.57 -3.42 -9.66
C MET A 90 -20.33 -2.60 -9.29
N LEU A 91 -19.68 -2.88 -8.15
CA LEU A 91 -18.46 -2.18 -7.81
C LEU A 91 -17.31 -2.54 -8.76
N LYS A 92 -16.54 -1.57 -9.23
CA LYS A 92 -15.29 -1.78 -9.99
C LYS A 92 -14.11 -1.94 -9.04
N GLY A 93 -13.18 -2.81 -9.43
CA GLY A 93 -11.89 -2.98 -8.75
C GLY A 93 -10.81 -1.95 -9.12
N GLU A 94 -11.13 -0.99 -9.99
CA GLU A 94 -10.17 0.01 -10.50
C GLU A 94 -9.98 1.18 -9.54
N SER A 95 -9.64 0.89 -8.28
CA SER A 95 -9.39 1.95 -7.29
C SER A 95 -7.89 2.30 -7.22
N ASN A 96 -7.59 3.60 -7.17
CA ASN A 96 -6.28 4.18 -6.88
C ASN A 96 -5.19 4.09 -7.97
N LYS A 97 -5.45 3.55 -9.17
CA LYS A 97 -4.55 3.61 -10.36
C LYS A 97 -3.05 3.43 -10.03
N PHE A 98 -2.66 2.28 -9.48
CA PHE A 98 -1.25 1.89 -9.39
C PHE A 98 -0.75 1.49 -10.78
N VAL A 99 -0.14 2.44 -11.49
CA VAL A 99 0.35 2.24 -12.85
C VAL A 99 1.87 2.23 -12.82
N TYR A 100 2.47 1.13 -13.28
CA TYR A 100 3.93 1.08 -13.47
C TYR A 100 4.36 2.00 -14.60
N ASP A 101 5.58 2.54 -14.51
CA ASP A 101 6.16 3.26 -15.65
C ASP A 101 6.29 2.33 -16.85
N THR A 102 5.77 2.76 -18.00
CA THR A 102 5.69 1.97 -19.23
C THR A 102 6.40 2.64 -20.41
N SER A 103 6.84 1.82 -21.37
CA SER A 103 7.31 2.30 -22.68
C SER A 103 6.13 2.88 -23.47
N PRO A 104 6.23 4.13 -23.98
CA PRO A 104 5.18 4.73 -24.80
C PRO A 104 4.81 3.94 -26.06
N GLU A 105 5.74 3.13 -26.57
CA GLU A 105 5.58 2.36 -27.82
C GLU A 105 4.86 1.03 -27.61
N THR A 106 5.07 0.40 -26.46
CA THR A 106 4.58 -0.97 -26.20
C THR A 106 3.53 -1.05 -25.10
N GLY A 107 3.39 0.00 -24.28
CA GLY A 107 2.53 0.01 -23.08
C GLY A 107 2.98 -0.98 -22.00
N LYS A 108 4.17 -1.59 -22.12
CA LYS A 108 4.73 -2.53 -21.15
C LYS A 108 5.61 -1.81 -20.13
N PRO A 109 5.74 -2.32 -18.88
CA PRO A 109 6.67 -1.78 -17.91
C PRO A 109 8.09 -1.60 -18.49
N LEU A 110 8.78 -0.53 -18.10
CA LEU A 110 10.10 -0.18 -18.63
C LEU A 110 11.18 -1.26 -18.38
N THR A 111 10.98 -2.12 -17.39
CA THR A 111 11.84 -3.25 -17.07
C THR A 111 11.02 -4.53 -16.96
N THR A 112 11.69 -5.67 -16.77
CA THR A 112 11.10 -6.99 -16.51
C THR A 112 11.74 -7.59 -15.26
N HIS A 113 11.23 -8.72 -14.78
CA HIS A 113 11.89 -9.55 -13.75
C HIS A 113 11.97 -11.01 -14.19
N GLN A 114 12.81 -11.80 -13.53
CA GLN A 114 12.92 -13.22 -13.84
C GLN A 114 11.82 -14.04 -13.16
N TRP A 115 11.47 -15.14 -13.81
CA TRP A 115 10.70 -16.22 -13.21
C TRP A 115 11.62 -17.38 -12.79
N TYR A 116 11.08 -18.37 -12.08
CA TYR A 116 11.87 -19.48 -11.54
C TYR A 116 12.53 -20.36 -12.63
N ASP A 117 12.06 -20.26 -13.87
CA ASP A 117 12.61 -20.95 -15.04
C ASP A 117 13.68 -20.12 -15.79
N GLY A 118 14.01 -18.93 -15.28
CA GLY A 118 15.00 -18.02 -15.84
C GLY A 118 14.49 -17.12 -16.96
N THR A 119 13.22 -17.24 -17.38
CA THR A 119 12.63 -16.37 -18.41
C THR A 119 12.25 -15.00 -17.84
N GLN A 120 12.18 -13.98 -18.70
CA GLN A 120 11.80 -12.61 -18.32
C GLN A 120 10.28 -12.40 -18.43
N HIS A 121 9.69 -11.80 -17.41
CA HIS A 121 8.27 -11.51 -17.30
C HIS A 121 8.02 -10.02 -17.05
N PRO A 122 6.94 -9.44 -17.63
CA PRO A 122 6.48 -8.11 -17.25
C PRO A 122 6.12 -8.06 -15.76
N TRP A 123 6.29 -6.88 -15.15
CA TRP A 123 5.81 -6.64 -13.79
C TRP A 123 4.28 -6.54 -13.78
N GLU A 124 3.65 -7.20 -12.83
CA GLU A 124 2.19 -7.22 -12.70
C GLU A 124 1.75 -6.72 -11.33
N PHE A 125 0.86 -5.71 -11.32
CA PHE A 125 0.26 -5.26 -10.07
C PHE A 125 -0.82 -6.24 -9.63
N LYS A 126 -0.71 -6.73 -8.41
CA LYS A 126 -1.63 -7.68 -7.78
C LYS A 126 -2.29 -7.08 -6.55
N ARG A 127 -1.50 -6.50 -5.64
CA ARG A 127 -1.98 -5.97 -4.36
C ARG A 127 -0.98 -5.05 -3.67
N VAL A 128 -1.47 -4.29 -2.71
CA VAL A 128 -0.67 -3.42 -1.82
C VAL A 128 -0.42 -4.17 -0.52
N TRP A 129 0.85 -4.48 -0.25
CA TRP A 129 1.30 -5.20 0.94
C TRP A 129 1.60 -4.30 2.13
N HIS A 130 2.06 -3.08 1.88
CA HIS A 130 2.46 -2.15 2.94
C HIS A 130 2.00 -0.73 2.60
N LEU A 131 1.59 0.01 3.62
CA LEU A 131 1.24 1.44 3.54
C LEU A 131 1.98 2.17 4.64
N GLU A 132 2.74 3.21 4.29
CA GLU A 132 3.53 3.98 5.24
C GLU A 132 3.27 5.47 5.04
N PRO A 133 2.38 6.09 5.84
CA PRO A 133 2.18 7.53 5.85
C PRO A 133 3.47 8.26 6.25
N SER A 134 3.71 9.42 5.65
CA SER A 134 4.87 10.26 5.95
C SER A 134 4.90 10.71 7.41
N LEU A 135 6.13 10.91 7.91
CA LEU A 135 6.40 11.42 9.25
C LEU A 135 6.18 12.95 9.36
N HIS A 136 5.99 13.64 8.24
CA HIS A 136 6.01 15.11 8.19
C HIS A 136 4.87 15.73 7.38
N ASP A 137 4.26 14.98 6.46
CA ASP A 137 3.19 15.46 5.59
C ASP A 137 1.97 14.54 5.69
N PRO A 138 0.78 15.06 6.07
CA PRO A 138 -0.41 14.22 6.21
C PRO A 138 -0.91 13.61 4.90
N ASP A 139 -0.66 14.26 3.76
CA ASP A 139 -1.11 13.82 2.42
C ASP A 139 -0.05 12.97 1.69
N HIS A 140 1.17 12.88 2.22
CA HIS A 140 2.21 12.00 1.66
C HIS A 140 2.15 10.60 2.26
N VAL A 141 2.05 9.57 1.42
CA VAL A 141 2.01 8.16 1.82
C VAL A 141 2.74 7.29 0.80
N TYR A 142 3.48 6.29 1.28
CA TYR A 142 4.14 5.30 0.46
C TYR A 142 3.36 3.98 0.43
N ALA A 143 3.45 3.25 -0.67
CA ALA A 143 2.88 1.93 -0.83
C ALA A 143 3.92 0.93 -1.36
N GLY A 144 4.01 -0.22 -0.69
CA GLY A 144 4.74 -1.39 -1.15
C GLY A 144 3.78 -2.38 -1.78
N VAL A 145 4.07 -2.82 -2.99
CA VAL A 145 3.15 -3.67 -3.77
C VAL A 145 3.76 -5.02 -4.14
N GLU A 146 2.94 -5.86 -4.75
CA GLU A 146 3.33 -7.10 -5.45
C GLU A 146 2.83 -6.99 -6.89
N ASP A 147 3.63 -7.24 -7.92
CA ASP A 147 5.07 -7.51 -7.88
C ASP A 147 5.87 -6.29 -7.38
N ALA A 148 7.00 -6.55 -6.73
CA ALA A 148 7.67 -5.57 -5.88
C ALA A 148 7.99 -4.25 -6.58
N ALA A 149 7.30 -3.20 -6.14
CA ALA A 149 7.58 -1.81 -6.47
C ALA A 149 7.24 -0.92 -5.27
N LEU A 150 7.87 0.26 -5.25
CA LEU A 150 7.59 1.32 -4.29
C LEU A 150 6.83 2.44 -5.00
N PHE A 151 5.67 2.80 -4.47
CA PHE A 151 4.90 3.94 -4.94
C PHE A 151 4.84 5.02 -3.86
N GLU A 152 4.66 6.27 -4.28
CA GLU A 152 4.29 7.37 -3.42
C GLU A 152 3.01 8.06 -3.91
N SER A 153 2.27 8.63 -2.97
CA SER A 153 1.15 9.53 -3.24
C SER A 153 1.35 10.78 -2.42
N LYS A 154 1.18 11.96 -3.02
CA LYS A 154 1.29 13.28 -2.35
C LYS A 154 -0.05 14.00 -2.20
N ASP A 155 -1.15 13.30 -2.44
CA ASP A 155 -2.51 13.85 -2.41
C ASP A 155 -3.46 13.02 -1.52
N GLY A 156 -2.87 12.30 -0.57
CA GLY A 156 -3.56 11.49 0.42
C GLY A 156 -4.08 10.16 -0.15
N GLY A 157 -3.40 9.59 -1.13
CA GLY A 157 -3.71 8.31 -1.76
C GLY A 157 -4.65 8.39 -2.95
N LYS A 158 -4.93 9.59 -3.51
CA LYS A 158 -5.83 9.73 -4.66
C LYS A 158 -5.14 9.35 -5.96
N THR A 159 -3.88 9.73 -6.11
CA THR A 159 -3.01 9.33 -7.22
C THR A 159 -1.71 8.76 -6.69
N TRP A 160 -1.12 7.82 -7.44
CA TRP A 160 0.09 7.12 -7.06
C TRP A 160 1.11 7.21 -8.19
N HIS A 161 2.36 7.49 -7.82
CA HIS A 161 3.50 7.58 -8.72
C HIS A 161 4.54 6.56 -8.28
N GLU A 162 5.12 5.87 -9.25
CA GLU A 162 6.15 4.88 -8.97
C GLU A 162 7.51 5.55 -8.70
N LEU A 163 8.27 5.01 -7.73
CA LEU A 163 9.69 5.28 -7.55
C LEU A 163 10.50 4.20 -8.30
N ALA A 164 10.58 4.37 -9.62
CA ALA A 164 11.04 3.34 -10.55
C ALA A 164 12.52 2.96 -10.42
N SER A 165 13.37 3.81 -9.84
CA SER A 165 14.82 3.57 -9.66
C SER A 165 15.11 2.27 -8.90
N LEU A 166 14.21 1.86 -8.02
CA LEU A 166 14.29 0.58 -7.31
C LEU A 166 14.32 -0.62 -8.29
N ARG A 167 13.34 -0.70 -9.20
CA ARG A 167 13.25 -1.77 -10.21
C ARG A 167 14.23 -1.56 -11.36
N GLY A 168 14.63 -0.31 -11.61
CA GLY A 168 15.64 0.06 -12.60
C GLY A 168 17.07 -0.29 -12.17
N SER A 169 17.30 -0.71 -10.92
CA SER A 169 18.62 -1.11 -10.44
C SER A 169 19.15 -2.38 -11.14
N ASP A 170 20.47 -2.59 -11.10
CA ASP A 170 21.16 -3.74 -11.72
C ASP A 170 20.68 -5.13 -11.24
N THR A 171 19.93 -5.16 -10.14
CA THR A 171 19.39 -6.40 -9.56
C THR A 171 17.91 -6.62 -9.90
N GLY A 172 17.14 -5.56 -10.18
CA GLY A 172 15.70 -5.64 -10.45
C GLY A 172 15.32 -6.71 -11.49
N PRO A 173 15.93 -6.69 -12.68
CA PRO A 173 15.69 -7.69 -13.72
C PRO A 173 16.13 -9.12 -13.40
N LYS A 174 16.78 -9.34 -12.26
CA LYS A 174 17.24 -10.65 -11.78
C LYS A 174 16.42 -11.16 -10.60
N TRP A 175 15.50 -10.36 -10.07
CA TRP A 175 14.64 -10.80 -8.98
C TRP A 175 13.69 -11.88 -9.47
N GLN A 176 13.45 -12.87 -8.61
CA GLN A 176 12.57 -13.99 -8.87
C GLN A 176 11.60 -14.12 -7.70
N PRO A 177 10.29 -14.29 -7.94
CA PRO A 177 9.34 -14.49 -6.86
C PRO A 177 9.55 -15.85 -6.18
N GLY A 178 9.42 -15.85 -4.86
CA GLY A 178 9.32 -17.08 -4.08
C GLY A 178 7.88 -17.62 -4.03
N ALA A 179 7.65 -18.71 -3.30
CA ALA A 179 6.32 -19.32 -3.15
C ALA A 179 5.26 -18.37 -2.55
N GLY A 180 5.68 -17.33 -1.82
CA GLY A 180 4.81 -16.28 -1.28
C GLY A 180 4.63 -15.06 -2.16
N GLY A 181 5.19 -15.05 -3.39
CA GLY A 181 5.26 -13.89 -4.26
C GLY A 181 6.49 -13.00 -4.01
N MET A 182 6.62 -11.94 -4.82
CA MET A 182 7.67 -10.93 -4.71
C MET A 182 7.04 -9.62 -4.22
N CYS A 183 7.01 -9.44 -2.90
CA CYS A 183 6.18 -8.44 -2.25
C CYS A 183 7.07 -7.44 -1.51
N LEU A 184 6.90 -6.14 -1.77
CA LEU A 184 7.50 -5.10 -0.94
C LEU A 184 6.66 -4.96 0.33
N HIS A 185 7.11 -5.61 1.40
CA HIS A 185 6.33 -5.82 2.63
C HIS A 185 6.77 -4.94 3.80
N THR A 186 7.80 -4.11 3.62
CA THR A 186 8.28 -3.22 4.67
C THR A 186 8.80 -1.94 4.07
N ILE A 187 8.36 -0.82 4.65
CA ILE A 187 8.85 0.53 4.38
C ILE A 187 9.12 1.18 5.72
N LEU A 188 10.35 1.66 5.92
CA LEU A 188 10.78 2.38 7.10
C LEU A 188 11.32 3.75 6.68
N LEU A 189 10.69 4.80 7.19
CA LEU A 189 11.10 6.19 6.99
C LEU A 189 12.06 6.60 8.10
N ASP A 190 13.17 7.25 7.77
CA ASP A 190 14.09 7.79 8.76
C ASP A 190 13.55 9.11 9.34
N PRO A 191 13.30 9.21 10.67
CA PRO A 191 12.78 10.43 11.29
C PRO A 191 13.76 11.61 11.29
N SER A 192 15.04 11.36 11.05
CA SER A 192 16.12 12.37 11.03
C SER A 192 16.54 12.76 9.61
N ASN A 193 16.19 11.96 8.59
CA ASN A 193 16.49 12.24 7.20
C ASN A 193 15.29 11.87 6.30
N PRO A 194 14.50 12.85 5.84
CA PRO A 194 13.30 12.58 5.03
C PRO A 194 13.59 11.95 3.67
N ASN A 195 14.83 12.00 3.18
CA ASN A 195 15.23 11.35 1.94
C ASN A 195 15.66 9.89 2.14
N ARG A 196 15.85 9.44 3.38
CA ARG A 196 16.25 8.07 3.68
C ARG A 196 15.05 7.17 3.89
N ILE A 197 14.94 6.16 3.04
CA ILE A 197 13.91 5.14 3.10
C ILE A 197 14.62 3.78 3.06
N SER A 198 14.30 2.91 4.00
CA SER A 198 14.71 1.50 3.97
C SER A 198 13.50 0.62 3.65
N ILE A 199 13.67 -0.33 2.74
CA ILE A 199 12.61 -1.24 2.32
C ILE A 199 13.07 -2.70 2.40
N ALA A 200 12.11 -3.62 2.49
CA ALA A 200 12.36 -5.05 2.36
C ALA A 200 11.37 -5.69 1.38
N ILE A 201 11.91 -6.59 0.56
CA ILE A 201 11.19 -7.36 -0.46
C ILE A 201 11.43 -8.85 -0.19
N SER A 202 10.36 -9.63 -0.16
CA SER A 202 10.35 -11.05 0.25
C SER A 202 11.39 -11.92 -0.47
N ALA A 203 11.67 -11.63 -1.75
CA ALA A 203 12.52 -12.45 -2.60
C ALA A 203 13.73 -11.71 -3.20
N ALA A 204 13.93 -10.44 -2.83
CA ALA A 204 15.02 -9.61 -3.37
C ALA A 204 15.96 -9.05 -2.29
N GLY A 205 15.53 -9.00 -1.02
CA GLY A 205 16.34 -8.53 0.10
C GLY A 205 15.95 -7.14 0.59
N THR A 206 16.90 -6.43 1.20
CA THR A 206 16.71 -5.10 1.75
C THR A 206 17.43 -4.04 0.93
N PHE A 207 16.78 -2.89 0.76
CA PHE A 207 17.30 -1.78 -0.02
C PHE A 207 17.17 -0.48 0.78
N ARG A 208 18.03 0.49 0.46
CA ARG A 208 18.03 1.80 1.09
C ARG A 208 18.30 2.87 0.04
N THR A 209 17.49 3.91 0.03
CA THR A 209 17.78 5.17 -0.67
C THR A 209 18.19 6.23 0.36
N ASP A 210 19.01 7.19 -0.08
CA ASP A 210 19.39 8.40 0.67
C ASP A 210 18.91 9.70 -0.03
N ASP A 211 18.17 9.59 -1.15
CA ASP A 211 17.78 10.70 -2.03
C ASP A 211 16.27 10.75 -2.36
N GLY A 212 15.46 10.01 -1.59
CA GLY A 212 14.00 9.97 -1.75
C GLY A 212 13.53 9.00 -2.83
N GLY A 213 14.37 8.04 -3.24
CA GLY A 213 14.05 7.00 -4.21
C GLY A 213 14.34 7.37 -5.65
N LYS A 214 15.32 8.25 -5.87
CA LYS A 214 15.76 8.67 -7.20
C LYS A 214 16.84 7.74 -7.76
#